data_AF-A0A938M410-F1
#
_entry.id   AF-A0A938M410-F1
#
_cell.length_a   1.000
_cell.length_b   1.000
_cell.length_c   1.000
_cell.angle_alpha   90.00
_cell.angle_beta   90.00
_cell.angle_gamma   90.00
#
_symmetry.space_group_name_H-M   'P 1'
#
loop_
_entity.id
_entity.type
_entity.pdbx_description
1 polymer ?
#
loop_
_entity_poly.entity_id
_entity_poly.type
_entity_poly.pdbx_seq_one_letter_code
_entity_poly.pdbx_strand_id
1 'polypeptide(L)'
;MVARMTCVEIFRRCVEAMSQHKLIVRESARDKEFHFQNWFESRLVETRLRYERGGRNSYPDFRLVEHTDGYEIKGLAYPGREVTYDCNSQAPSGYHNGRTVYYAFGRYPARPDGNRYPLLDLVICHGDFLNADHEYVHGNRSIKGFGTYGDIMIRDRKMYVAPTPFGLLNGVAHQRTLVVPESLRLDNEYVPVGDMVRTEADRILVAYSFDLRSNELSARWVGNPAKGREHRFRAYRLRGDSEESVSLRSVAE
;
A
#
# COMPACT_ATOMS: atom_id res chain seq x y z
N MET A 1 -30.44 2.52 2.40
CA MET A 1 -29.37 3.25 1.70
C MET A 1 -28.16 2.33 1.72
N VAL A 2 -27.79 1.72 0.59
CA VAL A 2 -26.57 0.89 0.53
C VAL A 2 -25.41 1.86 0.71
N ALA A 3 -24.62 1.69 1.77
CA ALA A 3 -23.43 2.51 1.97
C ALA A 3 -22.56 2.37 0.72
N ARG A 4 -22.41 3.46 -0.03
CA ARG A 4 -21.59 3.50 -1.23
C ARG A 4 -20.15 3.30 -0.76
N MET A 5 -19.58 2.13 -1.03
CA MET A 5 -18.23 1.79 -0.59
C MET A 5 -17.24 2.69 -1.31
N THR A 6 -16.52 3.53 -0.56
CA THR A 6 -15.74 4.61 -1.17
C THR A 6 -14.61 4.07 -2.05
N CYS A 7 -14.04 2.92 -1.68
CA CYS A 7 -12.96 2.27 -2.45
C CYS A 7 -13.41 1.85 -3.85
N VAL A 8 -14.67 1.46 -3.99
CA VAL A 8 -15.31 1.03 -5.24
C VAL A 8 -15.45 2.23 -6.18
N GLU A 9 -16.01 3.34 -5.67
CA GLU A 9 -16.17 4.59 -6.42
C GLU A 9 -14.81 5.18 -6.80
N ILE A 10 -13.87 5.29 -5.86
CA ILE A 10 -12.55 5.87 -6.09
C ILE A 10 -11.75 5.02 -7.08
N PHE A 11 -11.78 3.68 -6.97
CA PHE A 11 -11.16 2.80 -7.95
C PHE A 11 -11.72 3.04 -9.35
N ARG A 12 -13.06 3.09 -9.50
CA ARG A 12 -13.68 3.35 -10.80
C ARG A 12 -13.25 4.67 -11.41
N ARG A 13 -13.17 5.73 -10.59
CA ARG A 13 -12.70 7.05 -11.05
C ARG A 13 -11.24 7.04 -11.47
N CYS A 14 -10.39 6.29 -10.79
CA CYS A 14 -9.01 6.09 -11.23
C CYS A 14 -8.94 5.34 -12.56
N VAL A 15 -9.73 4.28 -12.74
CA VAL A 15 -9.79 3.52 -14.00
C VAL A 15 -10.27 4.38 -15.16
N GLU A 16 -11.37 5.12 -14.99
CA GLU A 16 -11.89 6.04 -16.00
C GLU A 16 -10.84 7.08 -16.41
N ALA A 17 -10.12 7.65 -15.44
CA ALA A 17 -9.07 8.60 -15.71
C ALA A 17 -7.90 8.02 -16.52
N MET A 18 -7.52 6.76 -16.24
CA MET A 18 -6.52 6.07 -17.05
C MET A 18 -7.02 5.86 -18.48
N SER A 19 -8.27 5.42 -18.68
CA SER A 19 -8.87 5.24 -20.00
C SER A 19 -9.00 6.56 -20.77
N GLN A 20 -9.25 7.67 -20.07
CA GLN A 20 -9.26 9.03 -20.62
C GLN A 20 -7.86 9.66 -20.77
N HIS A 21 -6.79 8.88 -20.55
CA HIS A 21 -5.41 9.33 -20.68
C HIS A 21 -5.09 10.57 -19.80
N LYS A 22 -5.71 10.68 -18.63
CA LYS A 22 -5.34 11.70 -17.64
C LYS A 22 -3.95 11.38 -17.10
N LEU A 23 -2.95 12.12 -17.56
CA LEU A 23 -1.55 11.89 -17.25
C LEU A 23 -1.20 12.32 -15.82
N ILE A 24 -0.21 11.63 -15.23
CA ILE A 24 0.53 12.15 -14.08
C ILE A 24 1.27 13.40 -14.54
N VAL A 25 1.28 14.43 -13.69
CA VAL A 25 2.04 15.67 -13.93
C VAL A 25 3.09 15.81 -12.83
N ARG A 26 4.36 15.82 -13.22
CA ARG A 26 5.49 16.10 -12.35
C ARG A 26 5.71 17.61 -12.30
N GLU A 27 5.53 18.21 -11.12
CA GLU A 27 5.69 19.66 -10.92
C GLU A 27 7.13 20.13 -11.16
N SER A 28 8.12 19.30 -10.81
CA SER A 28 9.52 19.56 -11.13
C SER A 28 10.31 18.27 -11.27
N ALA A 29 11.40 18.28 -12.06
CA ALA A 29 12.29 17.12 -12.19
C ALA A 29 12.98 16.70 -10.88
N ARG A 30 12.93 17.54 -9.83
CA ARG A 30 13.50 17.28 -8.50
C ARG A 30 12.47 16.76 -7.50
N ASP A 31 11.18 16.99 -7.75
CA ASP A 31 10.12 16.33 -7.01
C ASP A 31 10.17 14.84 -7.39
N LYS A 32 10.30 13.98 -6.39
CA LYS A 32 10.47 12.53 -6.55
C LYS A 32 9.39 11.75 -5.81
N GLU A 33 8.60 12.41 -4.96
CA GLU A 33 7.84 11.73 -3.91
C GLU A 33 6.33 11.78 -4.16
N PHE A 34 5.79 12.81 -4.85
CA PHE A 34 4.34 13.09 -4.75
C PHE A 34 3.53 13.04 -6.04
N HIS A 35 4.12 12.75 -7.21
CA HIS A 35 3.38 12.87 -8.48
C HIS A 35 2.18 11.92 -8.60
N PHE A 36 2.36 10.65 -8.21
CA PHE A 36 1.25 9.70 -8.19
C PHE A 36 0.23 10.04 -7.10
N GLN A 37 0.69 10.55 -5.94
CA GLN A 37 -0.18 11.03 -4.87
C GLN A 37 -1.07 12.19 -5.35
N ASN A 38 -0.50 13.18 -6.05
CA ASN A 38 -1.24 14.31 -6.61
C ASN A 38 -2.22 13.87 -7.73
N TRP A 39 -1.82 12.89 -8.56
CA TRP A 39 -2.70 12.31 -9.56
C TRP A 39 -3.89 11.60 -8.90
N PHE A 40 -3.65 10.82 -7.85
CA PHE A 40 -4.69 10.13 -7.09
C PHE A 40 -5.61 11.12 -6.37
N GLU A 41 -5.04 12.18 -5.77
CA GLU A 41 -5.80 13.26 -5.14
C GLU A 41 -6.77 13.92 -6.13
N SER A 42 -6.33 14.14 -7.37
CA SER A 42 -7.20 14.67 -8.42
C SER A 42 -8.42 13.76 -8.68
N ARG A 43 -8.27 12.44 -8.53
CA ARG A 43 -9.38 11.48 -8.63
C ARG A 43 -10.30 11.54 -7.42
N LEU A 44 -9.75 11.74 -6.22
CA LEU A 44 -10.55 11.99 -5.02
C LEU A 44 -11.40 13.26 -5.18
N VAL A 45 -10.82 14.36 -5.67
CA VAL A 45 -11.56 15.61 -5.94
C VAL A 45 -12.71 15.39 -6.94
N GLU A 46 -12.46 14.62 -8.00
CA GLU A 46 -13.48 14.29 -9.02
C GLU A 46 -14.67 13.50 -8.45
N THR A 47 -14.47 12.73 -7.37
CA THR A 47 -15.56 12.00 -6.68
C THR A 47 -16.47 12.91 -5.85
N ARG A 48 -16.02 14.14 -5.54
CA ARG A 48 -16.65 15.09 -4.60
C ARG A 48 -16.75 14.59 -3.15
N LEU A 49 -16.07 13.50 -2.80
CA LEU A 49 -15.96 13.05 -1.41
C LEU A 49 -15.11 14.05 -0.62
N ARG A 50 -15.57 14.40 0.59
CA ARG A 50 -14.81 15.24 1.51
C ARG A 50 -13.66 14.44 2.13
N TYR A 51 -12.45 14.96 2.05
CA TYR A 51 -11.25 14.33 2.60
C TYR A 51 -10.30 15.34 3.24
N GLU A 52 -9.47 14.85 4.14
CA GLU A 52 -8.31 15.54 4.68
C GLU A 52 -7.02 14.92 4.12
N ARG A 53 -6.08 15.76 3.69
CA ARG A 53 -4.72 15.33 3.34
C ARG A 53 -3.84 15.30 4.60
N GLY A 54 -3.18 14.18 4.84
CA GLY A 54 -2.18 14.02 5.88
C GLY A 54 -0.90 14.81 5.57
N GLY A 55 -0.17 15.20 6.62
CA GLY A 55 1.18 15.73 6.46
C GLY A 55 2.20 14.62 6.18
N ARG A 56 3.47 14.98 5.94
CA ARG A 56 4.56 14.04 5.60
C ARG A 56 4.75 12.84 6.56
N ASN A 57 4.34 13.00 7.82
CA ASN A 57 4.44 11.97 8.86
C ASN A 57 3.06 11.48 9.35
N SER A 58 2.00 11.78 8.61
CA SER A 58 0.65 11.30 8.90
C SER A 58 0.37 9.98 8.20
N TYR A 59 -0.54 9.20 8.76
CA TYR A 59 -1.03 7.96 8.16
C TYR A 59 -2.55 7.85 8.39
N PRO A 60 -3.34 7.42 7.41
CA PRO A 60 -2.98 7.32 5.98
C PRO A 60 -2.85 8.71 5.31
N ASP A 61 -2.29 8.74 4.11
CA ASP A 61 -2.12 9.96 3.28
C ASP A 61 -3.42 10.76 3.09
N PHE A 62 -4.54 10.09 2.84
CA PHE A 62 -5.87 10.70 2.71
C PHE A 62 -6.87 10.06 3.66
N ARG A 63 -7.67 10.89 4.34
CA ARG A 63 -8.70 10.44 5.28
C ARG A 63 -10.05 11.01 4.85
N LEU A 64 -11.02 10.14 4.56
CA LEU A 64 -12.36 10.62 4.26
C LEU A 64 -13.04 11.15 5.53
N VAL A 65 -13.89 12.18 5.36
CA VAL A 65 -14.52 12.89 6.48
C VAL A 65 -15.87 12.26 6.84
N GLU A 66 -16.70 11.96 5.84
CA GLU A 66 -18.03 11.36 6.01
C GLU A 66 -18.02 9.83 6.07
N HIS A 67 -16.84 9.25 5.82
CA HIS A 67 -16.63 7.81 5.75
C HIS A 67 -15.42 7.43 6.60
N THR A 68 -15.48 6.27 7.24
CA THR A 68 -14.37 5.72 8.03
C THR A 68 -13.37 4.99 7.14
N ASP A 69 -13.01 5.58 6.00
CA ASP A 69 -12.04 5.04 5.05
C ASP A 69 -10.83 5.99 4.94
N GLY A 70 -9.65 5.42 4.74
CA GLY A 70 -8.43 6.15 4.43
C GLY A 70 -7.61 5.47 3.34
N TYR A 71 -6.77 6.26 2.67
CA TYR A 71 -5.98 5.81 1.51
C TYR A 71 -4.52 6.17 1.69
N GLU A 72 -3.67 5.15 1.64
CA GLU A 72 -2.22 5.28 1.64
C GLU A 72 -1.68 5.09 0.22
N ILE A 73 -0.86 6.02 -0.27
CA ILE A 73 -0.47 6.05 -1.68
C ILE A 73 0.99 5.64 -1.85
N LYS A 74 1.23 4.74 -2.80
CA LYS A 74 2.57 4.26 -3.15
C LYS A 74 2.79 4.31 -4.66
N GLY A 75 3.60 5.28 -5.09
CA GLY A 75 4.07 5.39 -6.47
C GLY A 75 5.33 4.54 -6.68
N LEU A 76 5.38 3.79 -7.78
CA LEU A 76 6.49 2.90 -8.12
C LEU A 76 6.99 3.20 -9.54
N ALA A 77 8.29 3.47 -9.68
CA ALA A 77 8.92 3.60 -10.99
C ALA A 77 9.07 2.22 -11.67
N TYR A 78 8.74 2.14 -12.96
CA TYR A 78 8.78 0.91 -13.76
C TYR A 78 9.50 1.11 -15.11
N PRO A 79 10.42 0.22 -15.51
CA PRO A 79 10.96 -0.89 -14.72
C PRO A 79 11.75 -0.38 -13.49
N GLY A 80 11.66 -1.11 -12.39
CA GLY A 80 12.24 -0.71 -11.11
C GLY A 80 11.92 -1.70 -9.99
N ARG A 81 12.06 -1.27 -8.73
CA ARG A 81 11.69 -2.10 -7.58
C ARG A 81 10.17 -2.26 -7.52
N GLU A 82 9.69 -3.44 -7.87
CA GLU A 82 8.26 -3.74 -7.88
C GLU A 82 7.83 -4.74 -6.82
N VAL A 83 8.71 -5.61 -6.32
CA VAL A 83 8.32 -6.69 -5.39
C VAL A 83 8.00 -6.15 -3.99
N THR A 84 8.74 -5.12 -3.56
CA THR A 84 8.60 -4.53 -2.22
C THR A 84 8.63 -3.01 -2.27
N TYR A 85 8.16 -2.36 -1.22
CA TYR A 85 8.26 -0.92 -1.02
C TYR A 85 8.65 -0.60 0.42
N ASP A 86 9.17 0.61 0.63
CA ASP A 86 9.53 1.08 1.96
C ASP A 86 8.32 1.74 2.62
N CYS A 87 7.95 1.23 3.79
CA CYS A 87 6.96 1.83 4.67
C CYS A 87 7.69 2.58 5.78
N ASN A 88 7.67 3.90 5.66
CA ASN A 88 8.15 4.78 6.72
C ASN A 88 7.00 5.06 7.69
N SER A 89 7.30 5.26 8.96
CA SER A 89 6.36 5.75 9.98
C SER A 89 5.26 4.77 10.45
N GLN A 90 4.87 3.75 9.67
CA GLN A 90 3.85 2.77 10.04
C GLN A 90 4.00 1.49 9.19
N ALA A 91 3.95 0.32 9.83
CA ALA A 91 3.80 -0.95 9.11
C ALA A 91 2.43 -0.99 8.43
N PRO A 92 2.27 -1.59 7.24
CA PRO A 92 0.97 -1.60 6.60
C PRO A 92 -0.09 -2.27 7.45
N SER A 93 -1.31 -1.78 7.36
CA SER A 93 -2.45 -2.31 8.09
C SER A 93 -3.72 -1.92 7.35
N GLY A 94 -4.73 -2.79 7.31
CA GLY A 94 -6.07 -2.46 6.83
C GLY A 94 -6.92 -1.71 7.85
N TYR A 95 -6.42 -1.49 9.07
CA TYR A 95 -7.13 -0.74 10.09
C TYR A 95 -6.23 0.23 10.86
N HIS A 96 -6.69 1.48 11.02
CA HIS A 96 -5.97 2.49 11.79
C HIS A 96 -6.90 3.57 12.34
N ASN A 97 -6.87 3.79 13.67
CA ASN A 97 -7.62 4.86 14.35
C ASN A 97 -9.09 4.96 13.91
N GLY A 98 -9.80 3.83 13.93
CA GLY A 98 -11.21 3.77 13.57
C GLY A 98 -11.50 3.75 12.06
N ARG A 99 -10.47 3.65 11.21
CA ARG A 99 -10.62 3.66 9.75
C ARG A 99 -10.20 2.35 9.12
N THR A 100 -10.96 1.92 8.13
CA THR A 100 -10.51 0.97 7.12
C THR A 100 -9.49 1.67 6.23
N VAL A 101 -8.34 1.03 5.98
CA VAL A 101 -7.27 1.61 5.18
C VAL A 101 -7.06 0.79 3.91
N TYR A 102 -7.08 1.51 2.78
CA TYR A 102 -6.74 0.98 1.48
C TYR A 102 -5.40 1.54 1.02
N TYR A 103 -4.65 0.72 0.29
CA TYR A 103 -3.42 1.13 -0.35
C TYR A 103 -3.65 1.26 -1.84
N ALA A 104 -3.26 2.40 -2.42
CA ALA A 104 -3.23 2.57 -3.86
C ALA A 104 -1.78 2.50 -4.34
N PHE A 105 -1.48 1.50 -5.17
CA PHE A 105 -0.20 1.32 -5.83
C PHE A 105 -0.32 1.69 -7.30
N GLY A 106 0.51 2.63 -7.75
CA GLY A 106 0.56 3.05 -9.13
C GLY A 106 1.96 2.90 -9.70
N ARG A 107 2.12 2.12 -10.79
CA ARG A 107 3.40 2.08 -11.52
C ARG A 107 3.40 3.10 -12.66
N TYR A 108 4.51 3.82 -12.80
CA TYR A 108 4.71 4.81 -13.86
C TYR A 108 6.10 4.67 -14.48
N PRO A 109 6.36 5.19 -15.69
CA PRO A 109 7.65 5.04 -16.35
C PRO A 109 8.79 5.59 -15.48
N ALA A 110 9.85 4.80 -15.28
CA ALA A 110 11.04 5.22 -14.54
C ALA A 110 11.83 6.33 -15.25
N ARG A 111 11.71 6.40 -16.58
CA ARG A 111 12.32 7.41 -17.45
C ARG A 111 11.24 7.98 -18.37
N PRO A 112 10.34 8.82 -17.85
CA PRO A 112 9.29 9.42 -18.67
C PRO A 112 9.90 10.47 -19.61
N ASP A 113 9.34 10.60 -20.81
CA ASP A 113 9.65 11.71 -21.69
C ASP A 113 8.87 12.94 -21.23
N GLY A 114 9.60 13.96 -20.73
CA GLY A 114 9.02 15.17 -20.17
C GLY A 114 8.43 15.02 -18.76
N ASN A 115 7.52 15.93 -18.42
CA ASN A 115 6.91 16.05 -17.08
C ASN A 115 5.47 15.54 -17.03
N ARG A 116 4.97 14.94 -18.11
CA ARG A 116 3.63 14.37 -18.19
C ARG A 116 3.74 12.96 -18.73
N TYR A 117 3.22 11.99 -17.98
CA TYR A 117 3.37 10.59 -18.34
C TYR A 117 2.19 9.76 -17.83
N PRO A 118 1.88 8.63 -18.49
CA PRO A 118 0.75 7.81 -18.10
C PRO A 118 1.04 7.07 -16.79
N LEU A 119 -0.05 6.69 -16.11
CA LEU A 119 0.00 5.59 -15.17
C LEU A 119 -0.06 4.28 -15.97
N LEU A 120 0.87 3.37 -15.71
CA LEU A 120 0.98 2.08 -16.43
C LEU A 120 0.09 1.00 -15.79
N ASP A 121 -0.01 1.05 -14.46
CA ASP A 121 -0.70 0.04 -13.66
C ASP A 121 -1.35 0.69 -12.46
N LEU A 122 -2.46 0.10 -12.00
CA LEU A 122 -3.11 0.50 -10.76
C LEU A 122 -3.57 -0.73 -10.00
N VAL A 123 -3.11 -0.87 -8.76
CA VAL A 123 -3.72 -1.81 -7.81
C VAL A 123 -4.18 -1.04 -6.58
N ILE A 124 -5.47 -1.08 -6.28
CA ILE A 124 -5.98 -0.65 -4.98
C ILE A 124 -6.28 -1.91 -4.17
N CYS A 125 -5.68 -2.05 -2.99
CA CYS A 125 -5.91 -3.20 -2.12
C CYS A 125 -6.26 -2.79 -0.69
N HIS A 126 -7.08 -3.59 -0.01
CA HIS A 126 -7.25 -3.48 1.43
C HIS A 126 -5.93 -3.70 2.16
N GLY A 127 -5.61 -2.91 3.19
CA GLY A 127 -4.30 -2.98 3.86
C GLY A 127 -3.98 -4.35 4.48
N ASP A 128 -4.99 -5.10 4.93
CA ASP A 128 -4.81 -6.46 5.47
C ASP A 128 -4.27 -7.45 4.46
N PHE A 129 -4.41 -7.16 3.16
CA PHE A 129 -3.79 -7.96 2.12
C PHE A 129 -2.26 -7.93 2.21
N LEU A 130 -1.71 -6.79 2.67
CA LEU A 130 -0.27 -6.59 2.86
C LEU A 130 0.19 -7.12 4.22
N ASN A 131 -0.53 -6.77 5.28
CA ASN A 131 -0.26 -7.17 6.67
C ASN A 131 -1.54 -7.09 7.51
N ALA A 132 -1.89 -8.18 8.19
CA ALA A 132 -3.14 -8.32 8.95
C ALA A 132 -3.01 -7.90 10.43
N ASP A 133 -1.81 -7.54 10.91
CA ASP A 133 -1.62 -7.06 12.28
C ASP A 133 -2.07 -5.59 12.43
N HIS A 134 -2.95 -5.35 13.42
CA HIS A 134 -3.51 -4.04 13.75
C HIS A 134 -3.03 -3.50 15.10
N GLU A 135 -2.31 -4.31 15.89
CA GLU A 135 -1.98 -4.00 17.28
C GLU A 135 -0.59 -3.39 17.44
N TYR A 136 0.30 -3.58 16.45
CA TYR A 136 1.65 -3.07 16.53
C TYR A 136 1.74 -1.53 16.48
N VAL A 137 2.15 -0.94 17.60
CA VAL A 137 2.44 0.49 17.74
C VAL A 137 3.94 0.69 18.00
N HIS A 138 4.66 1.12 16.97
CA HIS A 138 6.08 1.43 17.13
C HIS A 138 6.28 2.78 17.84
N GLY A 139 7.06 2.77 18.92
CA GLY A 139 7.44 3.98 19.67
C GLY A 139 8.70 4.63 19.10
N ASN A 140 8.68 5.95 18.88
CA ASN A 140 9.86 6.70 18.45
C ASN A 140 10.84 6.85 19.64
N ARG A 141 11.83 5.98 19.75
CA ARG A 141 12.84 6.00 20.83
C ARG A 141 14.22 6.40 20.30
N SER A 142 15.08 6.86 21.20
CA SER A 142 16.46 7.20 20.87
C SER A 142 17.40 6.92 22.02
N ILE A 143 18.66 6.70 21.68
CA ILE A 143 19.75 6.39 22.60
C ILE A 143 20.84 7.44 22.39
N LYS A 144 21.29 8.09 23.47
CA LYS A 144 22.43 9.03 23.48
C LYS A 144 23.72 8.29 23.86
N GLY A 145 24.88 8.92 23.69
CA GLY A 145 26.17 8.32 24.08
C GLY A 145 26.92 7.66 22.93
N PHE A 146 26.52 7.90 21.69
CA PHE A 146 27.20 7.35 20.51
C PHE A 146 28.38 8.24 20.07
N GLY A 147 29.33 7.65 19.33
CA GLY A 147 30.55 8.32 18.88
C GLY A 147 31.63 8.40 19.96
N THR A 148 32.85 8.75 19.55
CA THR A 148 34.02 8.86 20.46
C THR A 148 33.85 9.91 21.55
N TYR A 149 33.01 10.92 21.31
CA TYR A 149 32.71 12.00 22.25
C TYR A 149 31.37 11.80 22.99
N GLY A 150 30.59 10.75 22.66
CA GLY A 150 29.33 10.42 23.33
C GLY A 150 28.17 11.41 23.10
N ASP A 151 28.33 12.40 22.23
CA ASP A 151 27.37 13.45 21.94
C ASP A 151 26.42 13.13 20.77
N ILE A 152 26.67 12.01 20.08
CA ILE A 152 25.82 11.54 18.99
C ILE A 152 24.66 10.71 19.56
N MET A 153 23.48 10.84 18.93
CA MET A 153 22.28 10.09 19.27
C MET A 153 21.90 9.14 18.14
N ILE A 154 21.68 7.86 18.47
CA ILE A 154 21.02 6.90 17.58
C ILE A 154 19.50 7.04 17.77
N ARG A 155 18.78 7.15 16.67
CA ARG A 155 17.31 7.10 16.67
C ARG A 155 16.88 5.74 16.17
N ASP A 156 16.04 5.06 16.96
CA ASP A 156 15.30 3.91 16.46
C ASP A 156 14.18 4.44 15.55
N ARG A 157 14.30 4.18 14.25
CA ARG A 157 13.41 4.72 13.22
C ARG A 157 12.59 3.60 12.61
N LYS A 158 11.34 3.94 12.28
CA LYS A 158 10.40 3.11 11.53
C LYS A 158 10.82 3.02 10.06
N MET A 159 11.55 1.96 9.70
CA MET A 159 11.78 1.59 8.31
C MET A 159 11.42 0.12 8.12
N TYR A 160 10.33 -0.12 7.42
CA TYR A 160 9.85 -1.46 7.09
C TYR A 160 9.95 -1.68 5.59
N VAL A 161 10.22 -2.92 5.20
CA VAL A 161 10.11 -3.36 3.81
C VAL A 161 8.91 -4.28 3.72
N ALA A 162 7.86 -3.82 3.06
CA ALA A 162 6.65 -4.61 2.85
C ALA A 162 6.54 -5.05 1.38
N PRO A 163 5.85 -6.17 1.10
CA PRO A 163 5.56 -6.56 -0.26
C PRO A 163 4.60 -5.57 -0.93
N THR A 164 4.68 -5.40 -2.24
CA THR A 164 3.63 -4.73 -3.02
C THR A 164 2.65 -5.78 -3.56
N PRO A 165 1.44 -5.39 -3.99
CA PRO A 165 0.57 -6.30 -4.73
C PRO A 165 1.21 -6.87 -6.00
N PHE A 166 2.11 -6.15 -6.66
CA PHE A 166 2.85 -6.66 -7.83
C PHE A 166 3.84 -7.78 -7.46
N GLY A 167 4.41 -7.74 -6.25
CA GLY A 167 5.22 -8.81 -5.70
C GLY A 167 4.42 -10.00 -5.16
N LEU A 168 3.14 -9.79 -4.83
CA LEU A 168 2.27 -10.83 -4.27
C LEU A 168 1.40 -11.53 -5.30
N LEU A 169 1.11 -10.89 -6.43
CA LEU A 169 0.11 -11.36 -7.39
C LEU A 169 0.69 -11.59 -8.78
N ASN A 170 0.16 -12.61 -9.46
CA ASN A 170 0.25 -12.79 -10.90
C ASN A 170 -0.93 -12.09 -11.59
N GLY A 171 -0.77 -11.77 -12.88
CA GLY A 171 -1.85 -11.20 -13.70
C GLY A 171 -2.20 -9.75 -13.41
N VAL A 172 -1.47 -9.04 -12.54
CA VAL A 172 -1.73 -7.62 -12.21
C VAL A 172 -0.87 -6.63 -12.99
N ALA A 173 0.10 -7.12 -13.76
CA ALA A 173 0.97 -6.29 -14.59
C ALA A 173 0.25 -5.85 -15.88
N HIS A 174 0.41 -4.58 -16.21
CA HIS A 174 -0.30 -3.79 -17.21
C HIS A 174 -1.82 -3.76 -17.03
N GLN A 175 -2.29 -3.91 -15.78
CA GLN A 175 -3.71 -4.02 -15.46
C GLN A 175 -4.14 -3.02 -14.38
N ARG A 176 -5.46 -2.88 -14.23
CA ARG A 176 -6.13 -2.08 -13.20
C ARG A 176 -6.95 -3.03 -12.34
N THR A 177 -6.57 -3.24 -11.08
CA THR A 177 -7.16 -4.29 -10.24
C THR A 177 -7.52 -3.76 -8.86
N LEU A 178 -8.71 -4.10 -8.38
CA LEU A 178 -9.18 -3.84 -7.03
C LEU A 178 -9.10 -5.14 -6.23
N VAL A 179 -8.44 -5.13 -5.07
CA VAL A 179 -8.31 -6.30 -4.19
C VAL A 179 -8.94 -5.98 -2.83
N VAL A 180 -10.02 -6.68 -2.49
CA VAL A 180 -10.83 -6.39 -1.29
C VAL A 180 -11.12 -7.67 -0.52
N PRO A 181 -11.50 -7.61 0.78
CA PRO A 181 -11.94 -8.78 1.52
C PRO A 181 -13.09 -9.48 0.78
N GLU A 182 -13.12 -10.81 0.78
CA GLU A 182 -14.15 -11.58 0.05
C GLU A 182 -15.59 -11.24 0.51
N SER A 183 -15.74 -10.83 1.78
CA SER A 183 -17.02 -10.40 2.34
C SER A 183 -17.58 -9.13 1.68
N LEU A 184 -16.75 -8.35 0.99
CA LEU A 184 -17.17 -7.18 0.23
C LEU A 184 -17.84 -7.61 -1.07
N ARG A 185 -19.16 -7.43 -1.16
CA ARG A 185 -19.93 -7.72 -2.37
C ARG A 185 -20.04 -6.47 -3.23
N LEU A 186 -19.52 -6.55 -4.45
CA LEU A 186 -19.60 -5.50 -5.47
C LEU A 186 -20.78 -5.76 -6.41
N ASP A 187 -21.25 -4.70 -7.07
CA ASP A 187 -22.29 -4.82 -8.09
C ASP A 187 -21.76 -5.41 -9.41
N ASN A 188 -22.66 -5.55 -10.39
CA ASN A 188 -22.36 -6.20 -11.67
C ASN A 188 -21.43 -5.39 -12.59
N GLU A 189 -21.05 -4.15 -12.23
CA GLU A 189 -20.02 -3.40 -12.96
C GLU A 189 -18.61 -3.95 -12.67
N TYR A 190 -18.44 -4.75 -11.61
CA TYR A 190 -17.16 -5.31 -11.19
C TYR A 190 -17.10 -6.82 -11.47
N VAL A 191 -16.19 -7.22 -12.34
CA VAL A 191 -15.98 -8.62 -12.72
C VAL A 191 -14.93 -9.23 -11.79
N PRO A 192 -15.24 -10.32 -11.07
CA PRO A 192 -14.26 -11.03 -10.26
C PRO A 192 -13.25 -11.72 -11.19
N VAL A 193 -11.96 -11.54 -10.90
CA VAL A 193 -10.86 -12.11 -11.71
C VAL A 193 -9.92 -13.00 -10.91
N GLY A 194 -10.19 -13.23 -9.62
CA GLY A 194 -9.38 -14.13 -8.80
C GLY A 194 -9.75 -14.13 -7.34
N ASP A 195 -9.50 -15.26 -6.67
CA ASP A 195 -9.63 -15.43 -5.23
C ASP A 195 -8.24 -15.72 -4.62
N MET A 196 -7.96 -15.08 -3.49
CA MET A 196 -6.67 -15.18 -2.82
C MET A 196 -6.84 -15.42 -1.32
N VAL A 197 -5.99 -16.29 -0.76
CA VAL A 197 -5.95 -16.58 0.68
C VAL A 197 -4.57 -16.24 1.22
N ARG A 198 -4.51 -15.31 2.16
CA ARG A 198 -3.30 -14.98 2.92
C ARG A 198 -3.35 -15.71 4.25
N THR A 199 -2.29 -16.42 4.60
CA THR A 199 -2.23 -17.21 5.84
C THR A 199 -1.20 -16.63 6.78
N GLU A 200 -1.55 -16.46 8.05
CA GLU A 200 -0.64 -15.95 9.05
C GLU A 200 0.49 -16.93 9.37
N ALA A 201 1.72 -16.39 9.40
CA ALA A 201 2.95 -17.15 9.56
C ALA A 201 3.05 -17.83 10.94
N ASP A 202 3.90 -18.86 11.01
CA ASP A 202 4.11 -19.67 12.22
C ASP A 202 4.71 -18.89 13.39
N ARG A 203 5.59 -17.94 13.08
CA ARG A 203 6.35 -17.15 14.05
C ARG A 203 6.37 -15.70 13.62
N ILE A 204 6.45 -14.81 14.61
CA ILE A 204 6.57 -13.37 14.42
C ILE A 204 7.79 -12.83 15.17
N LEU A 205 8.41 -11.80 14.59
CA LEU A 205 9.54 -11.08 15.19
C LEU A 205 9.00 -10.16 16.28
N VAL A 206 9.55 -10.28 17.50
CA VAL A 206 9.12 -9.43 18.65
C VAL A 206 10.23 -8.58 19.22
N ALA A 207 11.49 -8.88 18.88
CA ALA A 207 12.62 -8.03 19.22
C ALA A 207 13.78 -8.29 18.25
N TYR A 208 14.66 -7.31 18.13
CA TYR A 208 15.98 -7.46 17.53
C TYR A 208 17.01 -6.71 18.36
N SER A 209 18.28 -7.06 18.20
CA SER A 209 19.41 -6.32 18.74
C SER A 209 20.47 -6.16 17.67
N PHE A 210 21.16 -5.02 17.67
CA PHE A 210 22.31 -4.78 16.81
C PHE A 210 23.54 -4.48 17.68
N ASP A 211 24.57 -5.31 17.56
CA ASP A 211 25.83 -5.09 18.26
C ASP A 211 26.74 -4.19 17.41
N LEU A 212 27.08 -3.00 17.94
CA LEU A 212 27.89 -2.00 17.24
C LEU A 212 29.37 -2.39 17.08
N ARG A 213 29.86 -3.38 17.83
CA ARG A 213 31.25 -3.84 17.79
C ARG A 213 31.40 -4.98 16.78
N SER A 214 30.49 -5.96 16.80
CA SER A 214 30.53 -7.07 15.84
C SER A 214 29.79 -6.78 14.54
N ASN A 215 28.97 -5.72 14.48
CA ASN A 215 28.03 -5.44 13.38
C ASN A 215 27.02 -6.56 13.15
N GLU A 216 26.66 -7.30 14.20
CA GLU A 216 25.72 -8.41 14.10
C GLU A 216 24.30 -7.97 14.44
N LEU A 217 23.36 -8.31 13.55
CA LEU A 217 21.93 -8.17 13.78
C LEU A 217 21.36 -9.53 14.24
N SER A 218 20.77 -9.55 15.43
CA SER A 218 20.14 -10.73 16.01
C SER A 218 18.63 -10.52 16.16
N ALA A 219 17.85 -11.56 15.93
CA ALA A 219 16.39 -11.53 15.93
C ALA A 219 15.79 -12.47 16.98
N ARG A 220 14.73 -12.03 17.67
CA ARG A 220 13.96 -12.84 18.63
C ARG A 220 12.55 -13.10 18.10
N TRP A 221 12.25 -14.37 17.95
CA TRP A 221 11.00 -14.86 17.38
C TRP A 221 10.14 -15.60 18.41
N VAL A 222 8.85 -15.33 18.44
CA VAL A 222 7.86 -16.10 19.22
C VAL A 222 6.88 -16.80 18.27
N GLY A 223 6.14 -17.80 18.76
CA GLY A 223 5.03 -18.37 17.99
C GLY A 223 3.95 -17.31 17.76
N ASN A 224 3.38 -17.27 16.56
CA ASN A 224 2.25 -16.38 16.27
C ASN A 224 0.97 -16.96 16.92
N PRO A 225 0.29 -16.23 17.82
CA PRO A 225 -1.00 -16.68 18.39
C PRO A 225 -2.08 -16.92 17.32
N ALA A 226 -1.98 -16.25 16.18
CA ALA A 226 -2.90 -16.37 15.05
C ALA A 226 -2.35 -17.25 13.91
N LYS A 227 -1.30 -18.06 14.15
CA LYS A 227 -0.74 -19.01 13.18
C LYS A 227 -1.83 -19.75 12.40
N GLY A 228 -1.71 -19.79 11.09
CA GLY A 228 -2.62 -20.54 10.23
C GLY A 228 -3.98 -19.88 10.00
N ARG A 229 -4.26 -18.72 10.63
CA ARG A 229 -5.47 -17.95 10.34
C ARG A 229 -5.45 -17.50 8.88
N GLU A 230 -6.52 -17.81 8.17
CA GLU A 230 -6.73 -17.44 6.78
C GLU A 230 -7.49 -16.11 6.65
N HIS A 231 -7.00 -15.27 5.76
CA HIS A 231 -7.64 -14.01 5.35
C HIS A 231 -7.95 -14.09 3.86
N ARG A 232 -9.24 -14.00 3.51
CA ARG A 232 -9.72 -14.20 2.14
C ARG A 232 -9.98 -12.88 1.43
N PHE A 233 -9.45 -12.78 0.22
CA PHE A 233 -9.55 -11.61 -0.64
C PHE A 233 -10.03 -12.01 -2.03
N ARG A 234 -10.66 -11.06 -2.71
CA ARG A 234 -11.09 -11.21 -4.10
C ARG A 234 -10.57 -10.04 -4.93
N ALA A 235 -10.04 -10.37 -6.11
CA ALA A 235 -9.63 -9.41 -7.12
C ALA A 235 -10.79 -9.12 -8.06
N TYR A 236 -10.97 -7.85 -8.38
CA TYR A 236 -11.99 -7.34 -9.28
C TYR A 236 -11.41 -6.38 -10.32
N ARG A 237 -12.04 -6.33 -11.49
CA ARG A 237 -11.82 -5.31 -12.52
C ARG A 237 -13.14 -4.73 -12.97
N LEU A 238 -13.11 -3.54 -13.58
CA LEU A 238 -14.31 -3.01 -14.19
C LEU A 238 -14.68 -3.83 -15.44
N ARG A 239 -15.98 -4.00 -15.65
CA ARG A 239 -16.52 -4.58 -16.89
C ARG A 239 -15.96 -3.82 -18.10
N GLY A 240 -15.43 -4.58 -19.06
CA GLY A 240 -14.75 -4.03 -20.24
C GLY A 240 -13.23 -3.96 -20.13
N ASP A 241 -12.66 -4.15 -18.93
CA ASP A 241 -11.23 -4.42 -18.77
C ASP A 241 -10.90 -5.90 -19.01
N SER A 242 -9.61 -6.24 -19.07
CA SER A 242 -9.12 -7.61 -19.23
C SER A 242 -9.70 -8.55 -18.17
N GLU A 243 -10.18 -9.72 -18.57
CA GLU A 243 -10.63 -10.78 -17.65
C GLU A 243 -9.51 -11.78 -17.29
N GLU A 244 -8.24 -11.44 -17.61
CA GLU A 244 -7.09 -12.28 -17.24
C GLU A 244 -7.06 -12.54 -15.72
N SER A 245 -6.90 -13.81 -15.36
CA SER A 245 -6.97 -14.28 -13.99
C SER A 245 -5.86 -13.70 -13.10
N VAL A 246 -6.20 -13.36 -11.87
CA VAL A 246 -5.30 -12.94 -10.81
C VAL A 246 -5.15 -14.08 -9.81
N SER A 247 -3.91 -14.38 -9.40
CA SER A 247 -3.60 -15.40 -8.40
C SER A 247 -2.45 -14.95 -7.53
N LEU A 248 -2.32 -15.54 -6.33
CA LEU A 248 -1.13 -15.34 -5.51
C LEU A 248 0.09 -15.96 -6.21
N ARG A 249 1.22 -15.26 -6.14
CA ARG A 249 2.51 -15.85 -6.49
C ARG A 249 2.84 -16.92 -5.46
N SER A 250 3.41 -18.03 -5.92
CA SER A 250 4.12 -18.95 -5.03
C SER A 250 5.17 -18.13 -4.28
N VAL A 251 5.19 -18.25 -2.95
CA VAL A 251 6.28 -17.68 -2.16
C VAL A 251 7.55 -18.36 -2.67
N ALA A 252 8.42 -17.60 -3.34
CA ALA A 252 9.76 -18.09 -3.61
C ALA A 252 10.45 -18.21 -2.24
N GLU A 253 10.91 -19.41 -1.91
CA GLU A 253 11.76 -19.66 -0.74
C GLU A 253 13.03 -18.79 -0.77
#